data_AF-A0AAD7NI17-F1
#
_entry.id   AF-A0AAD7NI17-F1
#
_cell.length_a   1.000
_cell.length_b   1.000
_cell.length_c   1.000
_cell.angle_alpha   90.00
_cell.angle_beta   90.00
_cell.angle_gamma   90.00
#
_symmetry.space_group_name_H-M   'P 1'
#
loop_
_entity.id
_entity.type
_entity.pdbx_description
1 polymer ?
#
loop_
_entity_poly.entity_id
_entity_poly.type
_entity_poly.pdbx_seq_one_letter_code
_entity_poly.pdbx_strand_id
1 'polypeptide(L)'
;MFEGFKPFTITTQSDPKVDIYGLSSGDASSSSLPPLLLVHGFPQTHHIWHLVVPQLTSKYTVVLMEIRGYGRSSTPPDLAAYAKSAMARDCISVMDALGFGAFFVCAHDRGVRVAHKL
;
A
#
# COMPACT_ATOMS: atom_id res chain seq x y z
N MET A 1 -1.16 13.11 12.34
CA MET A 1 -1.43 11.67 12.55
C MET A 1 -0.31 10.82 11.95
N PHE A 2 0.06 11.03 10.69
CA PHE A 2 1.26 10.43 10.09
C PHE A 2 2.37 11.48 9.94
N GLU A 3 2.86 12.01 11.06
CA GLU A 3 3.93 13.03 11.02
C GLU A 3 5.22 12.43 10.44
N GLY A 4 5.90 13.18 9.57
CA GLY A 4 7.11 12.71 8.86
C GLY A 4 6.85 11.71 7.73
N PHE A 5 5.59 11.39 7.42
CA PHE A 5 5.25 10.59 6.25
C PHE A 5 5.10 11.48 5.00
N LYS A 6 5.56 10.97 3.86
CA LYS A 6 5.44 11.61 2.56
C LYS A 6 4.33 10.93 1.74
N PRO A 7 3.39 11.67 1.14
CA PRO A 7 2.42 11.09 0.23
C PRO A 7 3.09 10.66 -1.07
N PHE A 8 2.53 9.64 -1.70
CA PHE A 8 2.86 9.25 -3.07
C PHE A 8 1.59 8.87 -3.84
N THR A 9 1.69 8.97 -5.16
CA THR A 9 0.76 8.36 -6.11
C THR A 9 1.58 7.62 -7.15
N ILE A 10 1.31 6.33 -7.32
CA ILE A 10 2.00 5.49 -8.30
C ILE A 10 0.98 4.94 -9.28
N THR A 11 1.16 5.21 -10.57
CA THR A 11 0.39 4.61 -11.64
C THR A 11 0.93 3.21 -11.92
N THR A 12 0.08 2.19 -11.79
CA THR A 12 0.49 0.79 -12.03
C THR A 12 0.70 0.51 -13.51
N GLN A 13 1.54 -0.49 -13.81
CA GLN A 13 1.83 -0.89 -15.19
C GLN A 13 0.86 -1.93 -15.75
N SER A 14 0.06 -2.57 -14.89
CA SER A 14 -0.95 -3.56 -15.29
C SER A 14 -2.20 -2.90 -15.86
N ASP A 15 -2.89 -3.56 -16.78
CA ASP A 15 -4.19 -3.13 -17.31
C ASP A 15 -5.37 -3.59 -16.40
N PRO A 16 -6.35 -2.71 -16.06
CA PRO A 16 -6.31 -1.27 -16.26
C PRO A 16 -5.25 -0.59 -15.39
N LYS A 17 -4.56 0.40 -15.97
CA LYS A 17 -3.67 1.27 -15.20
C LYS A 17 -4.49 2.00 -14.15
N VAL A 18 -4.06 1.91 -12.91
CA VAL A 18 -4.70 2.58 -11.78
C VAL A 18 -3.66 3.39 -11.02
N ASP A 19 -4.08 4.54 -10.53
CA ASP A 19 -3.31 5.34 -9.59
C ASP A 19 -3.55 4.81 -8.18
N ILE A 20 -2.47 4.43 -7.51
CA ILE A 20 -2.49 3.98 -6.12
C ILE A 20 -1.88 5.07 -5.25
N TYR A 21 -2.72 5.60 -4.36
CA TYR A 21 -2.31 6.58 -3.37
C TYR A 21 -1.81 5.88 -2.09
N GLY A 22 -0.84 6.50 -1.44
CA GLY A 22 -0.35 6.05 -0.15
C GLY A 22 0.53 7.07 0.56
N LEU A 23 1.06 6.65 1.70
CA LEU A 23 2.04 7.39 2.51
C LEU A 23 3.24 6.50 2.79
N SER A 24 4.46 7.04 2.78
CA SER A 24 5.68 6.34 3.18
C SER A 24 6.41 7.06 4.30
N SER A 25 6.98 6.33 5.25
CA SER A 25 7.82 6.91 6.30
C SER A 25 9.17 7.33 5.73
N GLY A 26 9.58 8.59 5.97
CA GLY A 26 10.89 9.08 5.57
C GLY A 26 11.11 9.12 4.05
N ASP A 27 12.36 9.06 3.63
CA ASP A 27 12.72 8.80 2.24
C ASP A 27 12.92 7.29 2.05
N ALA A 28 11.90 6.65 1.49
CA ALA A 28 11.84 5.21 1.29
C ALA A 28 13.10 4.65 0.59
N SER A 29 13.66 5.42 -0.35
CA SER A 29 14.80 5.01 -1.17
C SER A 29 16.15 5.03 -0.43
N SER A 30 16.24 5.70 0.72
CA SER A 30 17.48 5.87 1.49
C SER A 30 17.42 5.23 2.89
N SER A 31 16.33 4.56 3.22
CA SER A 31 16.17 3.89 4.51
C SER A 31 16.88 2.53 4.55
N SER A 32 17.59 2.23 5.63
CA SER A 32 18.20 0.93 5.89
C SER A 32 17.28 -0.04 6.67
N LEU A 33 16.09 0.43 7.07
CA LEU A 33 15.11 -0.41 7.77
C LEU A 33 14.39 -1.33 6.77
N PRO A 34 13.96 -2.53 7.18
CA PRO A 34 13.18 -3.40 6.31
C PRO A 34 11.86 -2.75 5.90
N PRO A 35 11.45 -2.82 4.62
CA PRO A 35 10.18 -2.27 4.17
C PRO A 35 8.99 -3.12 4.64
N LEU A 36 7.94 -2.44 5.10
CA LEU A 36 6.69 -3.04 5.56
C LEU A 36 5.50 -2.37 4.86
N LEU A 37 4.80 -3.14 4.03
CA LEU A 37 3.56 -2.72 3.40
C LEU A 37 2.37 -2.98 4.32
N LEU A 38 1.56 -1.95 4.56
CA LEU A 38 0.33 -1.99 5.34
C LEU A 38 -0.89 -1.89 4.42
N VAL A 39 -1.70 -2.95 4.37
CA VAL A 39 -2.85 -3.07 3.46
C VAL A 39 -4.16 -3.08 4.26
N HIS A 40 -4.97 -2.02 4.13
CA HIS A 40 -6.23 -1.88 4.85
C HIS A 40 -7.36 -2.76 4.28
N GLY A 41 -8.51 -2.77 4.98
CA GLY A 41 -9.72 -3.49 4.59
C GLY A 41 -10.94 -2.58 4.34
N PHE A 42 -12.13 -3.16 4.28
CA PHE A 42 -13.39 -2.43 4.16
C PHE A 42 -13.99 -2.07 5.53
N PRO A 43 -14.68 -0.93 5.69
CA PRO A 43 -14.82 0.21 4.78
C PRO A 43 -13.78 1.31 5.08
N GLN A 44 -12.53 0.92 5.27
CA GLN A 44 -11.49 1.80 5.80
C GLN A 44 -10.53 2.27 4.69
N THR A 45 -9.63 3.17 5.05
CA THR A 45 -8.45 3.54 4.25
C THR A 45 -7.19 3.25 5.06
N HIS A 46 -6.03 3.74 4.61
CA HIS A 46 -4.79 3.63 5.37
C HIS A 46 -4.88 4.21 6.81
N HIS A 47 -5.86 5.08 7.09
CA HIS A 47 -6.08 5.67 8.41
C HIS A 47 -6.30 4.65 9.53
N ILE A 48 -6.75 3.43 9.23
CA ILE A 48 -6.89 2.37 10.24
C ILE A 48 -5.58 2.15 11.04
N TRP A 49 -4.43 2.37 10.41
CA TRP A 49 -3.12 2.05 10.99
C TRP A 49 -2.57 3.12 11.93
N HIS A 50 -3.26 4.24 12.14
CA HIS A 50 -2.69 5.41 12.82
C HIS A 50 -2.17 5.18 14.24
N LEU A 51 -2.77 4.28 15.02
CA LEU A 51 -2.30 3.94 16.37
C LEU A 51 -1.16 2.90 16.37
N VAL A 52 -1.02 2.16 15.27
CA VAL A 52 -0.02 1.09 15.14
C VAL A 52 1.27 1.64 14.55
N VAL A 53 1.19 2.55 13.58
CA VAL A 53 2.34 3.13 12.87
C VAL A 53 3.42 3.69 13.79
N PRO A 54 3.12 4.46 14.86
CA PRO A 54 4.15 4.97 15.76
C PRO A 54 5.00 3.88 16.43
N GLN A 55 4.48 2.66 16.53
CA GLN A 55 5.18 1.51 17.12
C GLN A 55 6.05 0.75 16.09
N LEU A 56 5.91 1.07 14.80
CA LEU A 56 6.57 0.39 13.68
C LEU A 56 7.70 1.21 13.07
N THR A 57 7.63 2.54 13.10
CA THR A 57 8.56 3.43 12.38
C THR A 57 10.01 3.37 12.86
N SER A 58 10.27 2.89 14.07
CA SER A 58 11.64 2.63 14.56
C SER A 58 12.24 1.31 14.08
N LYS A 59 11.41 0.43 13.47
CA LYS A 59 11.78 -0.94 13.08
C LYS A 59 11.66 -1.20 11.59
N TYR A 60 10.79 -0.45 10.91
CA TYR A 60 10.46 -0.65 9.50
C TYR A 60 10.39 0.68 8.75
N THR A 61 10.70 0.62 7.46
CA THR A 61 10.25 1.63 6.50
C THR A 61 8.79 1.32 6.16
N VAL A 62 7.87 2.09 6.72
CA VAL A 62 6.43 1.83 6.63
C VAL A 62 5.86 2.43 5.36
N VAL A 63 5.17 1.60 4.57
CA VAL A 63 4.40 2.01 3.39
C VAL A 63 2.92 1.72 3.67
N LEU A 64 2.12 2.78 3.70
CA LEU A 64 0.68 2.75 3.86
C LEU A 64 0.05 2.92 2.48
N MET A 65 -0.62 1.89 1.95
CA MET A 65 -1.31 2.01 0.67
C MET A 65 -2.82 2.07 0.82
N GLU A 66 -3.50 2.75 -0.08
CA GLU A 66 -4.94 2.64 -0.28
C GLU A 66 -5.23 1.71 -1.46
N ILE A 67 -5.92 0.60 -1.22
CA ILE A 67 -6.20 -0.36 -2.30
C ILE A 67 -7.18 0.26 -3.30
N ARG A 68 -7.07 -0.08 -4.60
CA ARG A 68 -7.99 0.42 -5.65
C ARG A 68 -9.46 0.33 -5.20
N GLY A 69 -10.24 1.36 -5.50
CA GLY A 69 -11.62 1.50 -5.05
C GLY A 69 -11.81 2.19 -3.69
N TYR A 70 -10.74 2.59 -3.02
CA TYR A 70 -10.78 3.21 -1.69
C TYR A 70 -9.95 4.48 -1.62
N GLY A 71 -10.39 5.40 -0.75
CA GLY A 71 -9.69 6.64 -0.46
C GLY A 71 -9.45 7.47 -1.72
N ARG A 72 -8.18 7.76 -2.00
CA ARG A 72 -7.71 8.56 -3.13
C ARG A 72 -7.16 7.70 -4.28
N SER A 73 -7.12 6.38 -4.14
CA SER A 73 -6.74 5.48 -5.23
C SER A 73 -7.86 5.39 -6.27
N SER A 74 -7.50 5.06 -7.51
CA SER A 74 -8.47 4.98 -8.61
C SER A 74 -9.60 4.00 -8.34
N THR A 75 -10.77 4.32 -8.88
CA THR A 75 -12.02 3.56 -8.80
C THR A 75 -12.42 3.09 -10.21
N PRO A 76 -11.70 2.11 -10.80
CA PRO A 76 -12.04 1.63 -12.15
C PRO A 76 -13.50 1.14 -12.20
N PRO A 77 -14.24 1.39 -13.31
CA PRO A 77 -15.66 1.08 -13.38
C PRO A 77 -15.95 -0.41 -13.55
N ASP A 78 -15.00 -1.17 -14.12
CA ASP A 78 -15.14 -2.59 -14.34
C ASP A 78 -14.92 -3.40 -13.06
N LEU A 79 -15.89 -4.28 -12.74
CA LEU A 79 -15.82 -5.17 -11.59
C LEU A 79 -14.64 -6.15 -11.68
N ALA A 80 -14.28 -6.60 -12.89
CA ALA A 80 -13.16 -7.52 -13.08
C ALA A 80 -11.82 -6.91 -12.64
N ALA A 81 -11.70 -5.58 -12.68
CA ALA A 81 -10.53 -4.85 -12.20
C ALA A 81 -10.30 -5.01 -10.68
N TYR A 82 -11.27 -5.51 -9.90
CA TYR A 82 -11.14 -5.72 -8.45
C TYR A 82 -10.81 -7.16 -8.04
N ALA A 83 -10.41 -7.99 -9.00
CA ALA A 83 -9.83 -9.31 -8.72
C ALA A 83 -8.65 -9.17 -7.74
N LYS A 84 -8.60 -10.02 -6.71
CA LYS A 84 -7.57 -9.89 -5.64
C LYS A 84 -6.15 -10.07 -6.16
N SER A 85 -5.96 -10.87 -7.20
CA SER A 85 -4.68 -10.99 -7.91
C SER A 85 -4.28 -9.71 -8.66
N ALA A 86 -5.24 -8.95 -9.21
CA ALA A 86 -4.95 -7.65 -9.79
C ALA A 86 -4.52 -6.64 -8.71
N MET A 87 -5.25 -6.62 -7.59
CA MET A 87 -4.91 -5.78 -6.44
C MET A 87 -3.55 -6.15 -5.82
N ALA A 88 -3.17 -7.44 -5.83
CA ALA A 88 -1.86 -7.89 -5.37
C ALA A 88 -0.73 -7.38 -6.28
N ARG A 89 -0.96 -7.35 -7.60
CA ARG A 89 -0.02 -6.73 -8.55
C ARG A 89 0.14 -5.23 -8.35
N ASP A 90 -0.88 -4.55 -7.84
CA ASP A 90 -0.73 -3.14 -7.44
C ASP A 90 0.22 -2.99 -6.27
N CYS A 91 0.11 -3.85 -5.25
CA CYS A 91 1.04 -3.86 -4.12
C CYS A 91 2.47 -4.02 -4.60
N ILE A 92 2.72 -5.00 -5.49
CA ILE A 92 4.05 -5.23 -6.08
C ILE A 92 4.50 -3.98 -6.85
N SER A 93 3.65 -3.43 -7.73
CA SER A 93 3.97 -2.24 -8.53
C SER A 93 4.34 -1.03 -7.65
N VAL A 94 3.62 -0.84 -6.54
CA VAL A 94 3.90 0.24 -5.59
C VAL A 94 5.24 0.03 -4.90
N MET A 95 5.50 -1.17 -4.39
CA MET A 95 6.73 -1.46 -3.66
C MET A 95 7.95 -1.42 -4.59
N ASP A 96 7.84 -1.95 -5.80
CA ASP A 96 8.89 -1.88 -6.82
C ASP A 96 9.21 -0.42 -7.21
N ALA A 97 8.18 0.41 -7.43
CA ALA A 97 8.36 1.82 -7.77
C ALA A 97 9.00 2.63 -6.62
N LEU A 98 8.84 2.18 -5.38
CA LEU A 98 9.52 2.75 -4.20
C LEU A 98 10.93 2.16 -3.98
N GLY A 99 11.38 1.23 -4.83
CA GLY A 99 12.71 0.62 -4.76
C GLY A 99 12.80 -0.65 -3.89
N PHE A 100 11.67 -1.23 -3.49
CA PHE A 100 11.62 -2.38 -2.60
C PHE A 100 11.33 -3.69 -3.35
N GLY A 101 12.39 -4.40 -3.76
CA GLY A 101 12.25 -5.71 -4.42
C GLY A 101 11.86 -6.87 -3.50
N ALA A 102 11.91 -6.69 -2.18
CA ALA A 102 11.40 -7.62 -1.18
C ALA A 102 10.88 -6.84 0.02
N PHE A 103 9.77 -7.27 0.63
CA PHE A 103 9.11 -6.55 1.71
C PHE A 103 8.27 -7.45 2.60
N PHE A 104 8.04 -6.99 3.83
CA PHE A 104 7.05 -7.59 4.73
C PHE A 104 5.66 -7.03 4.42
N VAL A 105 4.63 -7.81 4.76
CA VAL A 105 3.23 -7.38 4.62
C VAL A 105 2.49 -7.57 5.92
N CYS A 106 1.77 -6.53 6.35
CA CYS A 106 0.74 -6.61 7.37
C CYS A 106 -0.58 -6.15 6.77
N ALA A 107 -1.62 -6.94 6.92
CA ALA A 107 -2.87 -6.74 6.22
C ALA A 107 -4.08 -7.01 7.11
N HIS A 108 -5.19 -6.35 6.80
CA HIS A 108 -6.45 -6.47 7.54
C HIS A 108 -7.65 -6.67 6.59
N ASP A 109 -8.57 -7.58 6.94
CA ASP A 109 -9.83 -7.82 6.23
C ASP A 109 -9.65 -8.05 4.70
N ARG A 110 -10.17 -7.18 3.81
CA ARG A 110 -9.98 -7.28 2.36
C ARG A 110 -8.50 -7.21 1.98
N GLY A 111 -7.70 -6.48 2.74
CA GLY A 111 -6.25 -6.43 2.59
C GLY A 111 -5.62 -7.81 2.76
N VAL A 112 -6.11 -8.66 3.67
CA VAL A 112 -5.60 -10.03 3.83
C VAL A 112 -5.89 -10.87 2.59
N ARG A 113 -7.07 -10.69 1.97
CA ARG A 113 -7.43 -11.39 0.73
C ARG A 113 -6.55 -10.95 -0.46
N VAL A 114 -6.08 -9.70 -0.45
CA VAL A 114 -5.10 -9.20 -1.43
C VAL A 114 -3.71 -9.78 -1.13
N ALA A 115 -3.25 -9.66 0.13
CA ALA A 115 -1.95 -10.14 0.56
C ALA A 115 -1.75 -11.65 0.33
N HIS A 116 -2.80 -12.46 0.49
CA HIS A 116 -2.78 -13.89 0.20
C HIS A 116 -2.62 -14.23 -1.30
N LYS A 117 -2.61 -13.23 -2.19
CA LYS A 117 -2.36 -13.38 -3.64
C LYS A 117 -1.01 -12.81 -4.08
N LEU A 118 -0.18 -12.36 -3.13
CA LEU A 118 1.20 -11.92 -3.38
C LEU A 118 2.13 -13.12 -3.59
#